data_AF-A0A344UHA0-F1
#
_entry.id   AF-A0A344UHA0-F1
#
_cell.length_a   1.000
_cell.length_b   1.000
_cell.length_c   1.000
_cell.angle_alpha   90.00
_cell.angle_beta   90.00
_cell.angle_gamma   90.00
#
_symmetry.space_group_name_H-M   'P 1'
#
loop_
_entity.id
_entity.type
_entity.pdbx_description
1 polymer ?
#
loop_
_entity_poly.entity_id
_entity_poly.type
_entity_poly.pdbx_seq_one_letter_code
_entity_poly.pdbx_strand_id
1 'polypeptide(L)'
;MPRVDFRNRARESLARAKTELSAGESYRLRFAALELRMAIEAVTYDRTQAYESELPSEVYRTWQPKKLMQQLLDLEPMADQGSSIAVGREETPGVAASQMQHRGTEQVFDMKAIKAHYDALGSFLHTPTLKQLEEQGDADFSKLQTRCEKIIDLLEGVLSSRVFNITLGIFSNIECMNPDCGKTIRRRIQRGADVTKAECFECGFTYEIQTGGQGQCIWRPILEEVPCPSPECTQVFRLAPKEIAPDRRLHCHACGGRFQIGLALFDTAEPESTNIEN
;
A
#
# COMPACT_ATOMS: atom_id res chain seq x y z
N MET A 1 13.08 8.37 5.86
CA MET A 1 13.78 8.76 4.61
C MET A 1 13.79 10.28 4.51
N PRO A 2 14.74 10.93 3.81
CA PRO A 2 14.62 12.36 3.54
C PRO A 2 13.33 12.63 2.76
N ARG A 3 12.57 13.65 3.20
CA ARG A 3 11.34 14.06 2.52
C ARG A 3 11.71 14.65 1.17
N VAL A 4 11.14 14.11 0.11
CA VAL A 4 11.37 14.54 -1.27
C VAL A 4 10.17 15.37 -1.69
N ASP A 5 10.41 16.55 -2.28
CA ASP A 5 9.33 17.39 -2.80
C ASP A 5 8.84 16.85 -4.16
N PHE A 6 8.10 15.75 -4.11
CA PHE A 6 7.50 15.14 -5.29
C PHE A 6 6.46 16.05 -5.94
N ARG A 7 5.74 16.85 -5.16
CA ARG A 7 4.74 17.78 -5.68
C ARG A 7 5.37 18.85 -6.56
N ASN A 8 6.53 19.40 -6.18
CA ASN A 8 7.27 20.32 -7.04
C ASN A 8 7.80 19.63 -8.30
N ARG A 9 8.33 18.41 -8.20
CA ARG A 9 8.74 17.62 -9.37
C ARG A 9 7.58 17.40 -10.36
N ALA A 10 6.39 17.11 -9.85
CA ALA A 10 5.20 16.98 -10.67
C ALA A 10 4.85 18.29 -11.40
N ARG A 11 4.98 19.45 -10.74
CA ARG A 11 4.78 20.76 -11.36
C ARG A 11 5.79 21.03 -12.47
N GLU A 12 7.06 20.74 -12.23
CA GLU A 12 8.12 20.91 -13.22
C GLU A 12 7.90 20.02 -14.45
N SER A 13 7.57 18.75 -14.24
CA SER A 13 7.21 17.83 -15.33
C SER A 13 5.96 18.30 -16.08
N LEU A 14 4.91 18.73 -15.38
CA LEU A 14 3.71 19.27 -16.03
C LEU A 14 4.03 20.52 -16.88
N ALA A 15 4.89 21.41 -16.41
CA ALA A 15 5.32 22.59 -17.16
C ALA A 15 6.10 22.22 -18.43
N ARG A 16 7.01 21.24 -18.35
CA ARG A 16 7.73 20.72 -19.52
C ARG A 16 6.78 20.05 -20.50
N ALA A 17 5.83 19.23 -20.03
CA ALA A 17 4.83 18.60 -20.88
C ALA A 17 4.00 19.62 -21.68
N LYS A 18 3.57 20.71 -21.04
CA LYS A 18 2.85 21.81 -21.72
C LYS A 18 3.71 22.51 -22.76
N THR A 19 4.99 22.73 -22.45
CA THR A 19 5.95 23.33 -23.39
C THR A 19 6.07 22.47 -24.65
N GLU A 20 6.27 21.15 -24.49
CA GLU A 20 6.37 20.21 -25.61
C GLU A 20 5.06 20.11 -26.41
N LEU A 21 3.90 20.16 -25.74
CA LEU A 21 2.60 20.18 -26.41
C LEU A 21 2.39 21.45 -27.24
N SER A 22 2.82 22.61 -26.72
CA SER A 22 2.65 23.91 -27.36
C SER A 22 3.56 24.13 -28.58
N ALA A 23 4.62 23.32 -28.73
CA ALA A 23 5.54 23.43 -29.85
C ALA A 23 4.89 23.09 -31.20
N GLY A 24 3.75 22.39 -31.21
CA GLY A 24 3.00 22.06 -32.44
C GLY A 24 3.66 21.01 -33.35
N GLU A 25 4.79 20.45 -32.92
CA GLU A 25 5.55 19.44 -33.67
C GLU A 25 5.18 18.03 -33.21
N SER A 26 4.69 17.17 -34.12
CA SER A 26 4.16 15.85 -33.75
C SER A 26 5.17 14.94 -33.04
N TYR A 27 6.45 15.02 -33.39
CA TYR A 27 7.49 14.19 -32.74
C TYR A 27 7.70 14.58 -31.27
N ARG A 28 7.41 15.84 -30.89
CA ARG A 28 7.52 16.34 -29.52
C ARG A 28 6.44 15.82 -28.59
N LEU A 29 5.33 15.32 -29.13
CA LEU A 29 4.25 14.72 -28.35
C LEU A 29 4.71 13.52 -27.51
N ARG A 30 5.76 12.80 -27.95
CA ARG A 30 6.38 11.73 -27.15
C ARG A 30 7.07 12.27 -25.90
N PHE A 31 7.73 13.43 -25.98
CA PHE A 31 8.33 14.08 -24.81
C PHE A 31 7.26 14.62 -23.86
N ALA A 32 6.17 15.18 -24.40
CA ALA A 32 5.01 15.55 -23.59
C ALA A 32 4.45 14.33 -22.83
N ALA A 33 4.24 13.21 -23.52
CA ALA A 33 3.77 11.96 -22.91
C ALA A 33 4.70 11.43 -21.81
N LEU A 34 6.02 11.49 -22.04
CA LEU A 34 7.02 11.09 -21.05
C LEU A 34 6.93 11.95 -19.79
N GLU A 35 6.89 13.27 -19.94
CA GLU A 35 6.80 14.19 -18.81
C GLU A 35 5.48 14.04 -18.04
N LEU A 36 4.37 13.77 -18.73
CA LEU A 36 3.10 13.47 -18.05
C LEU A 36 3.16 12.18 -17.23
N ARG A 37 3.88 11.15 -17.68
CA ARG A 37 4.12 9.95 -16.84
C ARG A 37 4.90 10.31 -15.58
N MET A 38 5.98 11.09 -15.73
CA MET A 38 6.78 11.56 -14.59
C MET A 38 5.93 12.36 -13.60
N ALA A 39 5.02 13.22 -14.10
CA ALA A 39 4.11 13.97 -13.25
C ALA A 39 3.10 13.06 -12.50
N ILE A 40 2.51 12.06 -13.18
CA ILE A 40 1.61 11.07 -12.56
C ILE A 40 2.34 10.27 -11.48
N GLU A 41 3.55 9.81 -11.76
CA GLU A 41 4.40 9.10 -10.80
C GLU A 41 4.68 9.97 -9.59
N ALA A 42 5.11 11.21 -9.82
CA ALA A 42 5.44 12.15 -8.76
C ALA A 42 4.22 12.45 -7.85
N VAL A 43 3.03 12.70 -8.39
CA VAL A 43 1.84 12.90 -7.53
C VAL A 43 1.43 11.62 -6.78
N THR A 44 1.67 10.45 -7.36
CA THR A 44 1.43 9.17 -6.66
C THR A 44 2.42 8.96 -5.51
N TYR A 45 3.70 9.29 -5.72
CA TYR A 45 4.73 9.25 -4.67
C TYR A 45 4.48 10.29 -3.57
N ASP A 46 4.07 11.50 -3.93
CA ASP A 46 3.68 12.57 -3.00
C ASP A 46 2.57 12.07 -2.05
N ARG A 47 1.52 11.46 -2.61
CA ARG A 47 0.43 10.82 -1.85
C ARG A 47 0.97 9.69 -0.96
N THR A 48 1.80 8.80 -1.50
CA THR A 48 2.32 7.63 -0.79
C THR A 48 3.18 8.04 0.41
N GLN A 49 4.00 9.09 0.27
CA GLN A 49 4.83 9.62 1.35
C GLN A 49 4.00 10.11 2.55
N ALA A 50 2.74 10.52 2.34
CA ALA A 50 1.81 10.86 3.43
C ALA A 50 1.42 9.67 4.33
N TYR A 51 1.69 8.44 3.87
CA TYR A 51 1.44 7.18 4.57
C TYR A 51 2.75 6.45 4.93
N GLU A 52 3.91 7.14 4.92
CA GLU A 52 5.22 6.50 5.14
C GLU A 52 5.36 5.75 6.46
N SER A 53 4.64 6.17 7.50
CA SER A 53 4.65 5.50 8.81
C SER A 53 3.77 4.24 8.87
N GLU A 54 3.06 3.93 7.79
CA GLU A 54 2.07 2.84 7.71
C GLU A 54 2.38 1.85 6.59
N LEU A 55 3.43 2.10 5.81
CA LEU A 55 3.87 1.28 4.68
C LEU A 55 5.29 0.74 4.92
N PRO A 56 5.57 -0.52 4.53
CA PRO A 56 6.93 -1.04 4.55
C PRO A 56 7.79 -0.32 3.51
N SER A 57 9.10 -0.20 3.81
CA SER A 57 10.05 0.56 2.98
C SER A 57 10.17 0.02 1.55
N GLU A 58 9.89 -1.27 1.38
CA GLU A 58 9.91 -2.06 0.15
C GLU A 58 8.90 -1.53 -0.87
N VAL A 59 7.79 -0.95 -0.41
CA VAL A 59 6.76 -0.35 -1.29
C VAL A 59 7.39 0.77 -2.13
N TYR A 60 8.33 1.53 -1.57
CA TYR A 60 9.04 2.59 -2.27
C TYR A 60 10.12 2.09 -3.24
N ARG A 61 10.45 0.79 -3.21
CA ARG A 61 11.47 0.19 -4.10
C ARG A 61 10.89 -0.28 -5.43
N THR A 62 9.56 -0.25 -5.61
CA THR A 62 8.92 -0.68 -6.87
C THR A 62 8.31 0.50 -7.65
N TRP A 63 8.60 0.55 -8.95
CA TRP A 63 8.26 1.65 -9.86
C TRP A 63 6.92 1.42 -10.60
N GLN A 64 5.78 1.44 -9.88
CA GLN A 64 4.46 1.28 -10.52
C GLN A 64 3.34 2.05 -9.78
N PRO A 65 2.84 3.19 -10.31
CA PRO A 65 1.78 3.99 -9.68
C PRO A 65 0.53 3.20 -9.32
N LYS A 66 0.10 2.29 -10.21
CA LYS A 66 -1.05 1.41 -9.96
C LYS A 66 -0.85 0.50 -8.74
N LYS A 67 0.34 -0.07 -8.56
CA LYS A 67 0.63 -0.93 -7.40
C LYS A 67 0.69 -0.10 -6.12
N LEU A 68 1.33 1.07 -6.17
CA LEU A 68 1.39 1.98 -5.02
C LEU A 68 0.00 2.42 -4.58
N MET A 69 -0.83 2.86 -5.52
CA MET A 69 -2.21 3.25 -5.20
C MET A 69 -3.03 2.06 -4.67
N GLN A 70 -2.81 0.84 -5.16
CA GLN A 70 -3.48 -0.34 -4.61
C GLN A 70 -3.07 -0.59 -3.16
N GLN A 71 -1.77 -0.50 -2.84
CA GLN A 71 -1.29 -0.64 -1.45
C GLN A 71 -1.90 0.43 -0.53
N LEU A 72 -2.07 1.66 -1.04
CA LEU A 72 -2.76 2.72 -0.30
C LEU A 72 -4.24 2.39 -0.05
N LEU A 73 -4.94 1.85 -1.05
CA LEU A 73 -6.34 1.44 -0.91
C LEU A 73 -6.52 0.24 0.03
N ASP A 74 -5.58 -0.69 0.04
CA ASP A 74 -5.57 -1.82 0.97
C ASP A 74 -5.38 -1.36 2.43
N LEU A 75 -4.66 -0.25 2.62
CA LEU A 75 -4.47 0.40 3.92
C LEU A 75 -5.69 1.26 4.33
N GLU A 76 -6.11 2.15 3.44
CA GLU A 76 -7.17 3.14 3.63
C GLU A 76 -8.07 3.14 2.37
N PRO A 77 -9.29 2.57 2.44
CA PRO A 77 -10.16 2.41 1.27
C PRO A 77 -10.53 3.70 0.54
N MET A 78 -10.40 4.86 1.20
CA MET A 78 -10.67 6.18 0.61
C MET A 78 -9.39 6.90 0.16
N ALA A 79 -8.25 6.21 0.06
CA ALA A 79 -6.95 6.80 -0.29
C ALA A 79 -6.82 7.27 -1.75
N ASP A 80 -7.80 7.04 -2.62
CA ASP A 80 -7.82 7.63 -3.97
C ASP A 80 -8.89 8.73 -4.12
N GLN A 81 -9.60 9.05 -3.03
CA GLN A 81 -10.68 10.04 -3.04
C GLN A 81 -10.20 11.41 -2.58
N GLY A 82 -10.78 12.45 -3.19
CA GLY A 82 -10.61 13.83 -2.73
C GLY A 82 -11.27 14.07 -1.38
N SER A 83 -10.74 15.03 -0.63
CA SER A 83 -11.22 15.39 0.70
C SER A 83 -11.42 16.91 0.81
N SER A 84 -12.21 17.35 1.77
CA SER A 84 -12.29 18.78 2.11
C SER A 84 -12.16 18.98 3.61
N ILE A 85 -11.58 20.11 4.00
CA ILE A 85 -11.43 20.49 5.40
C ILE A 85 -12.15 21.80 5.66
N ALA A 86 -12.88 21.83 6.77
CA ALA A 86 -13.52 23.02 7.30
C ALA A 86 -13.27 23.09 8.81
N VAL A 87 -13.17 24.30 9.35
CA VAL A 87 -12.91 24.55 10.77
C VAL A 87 -13.94 25.54 11.28
N GLY A 88 -14.60 25.21 12.38
CA GLY A 88 -15.50 26.10 13.10
C GLY A 88 -15.00 26.33 14.52
N ARG A 89 -15.32 27.48 15.10
CA ARG A 89 -15.04 27.75 16.51
C ARG A 89 -16.17 27.19 17.36
N GLU A 90 -15.84 26.36 18.34
CA GLU A 90 -16.80 25.91 19.34
C GLU A 90 -17.26 27.12 20.18
N GLU A 91 -18.56 27.41 20.16
CA GLU A 91 -19.16 28.42 21.02
C GLU A 91 -19.27 27.90 22.47
N THR A 92 -19.52 26.59 22.61
CA THR A 92 -19.52 25.85 23.87
C THR A 92 -18.54 24.68 23.74
N PRO A 93 -17.58 24.49 24.67
CA PRO A 93 -16.62 23.38 24.61
C PRO A 93 -17.32 22.02 24.46
N GLY A 94 -16.89 21.23 23.48
CA GLY A 94 -17.45 19.90 23.18
C GLY A 94 -18.75 19.92 22.37
N VAL A 95 -19.28 21.09 22.01
CA VAL A 95 -20.42 21.23 21.10
C VAL A 95 -19.91 21.67 19.74
N ALA A 96 -20.28 20.92 18.70
CA ALA A 96 -19.89 21.23 17.32
C ALA A 96 -20.29 22.65 16.93
N ALA A 97 -19.40 23.34 16.21
CA ALA A 97 -19.62 24.72 15.78
C ALA A 97 -20.86 24.84 14.88
N SER A 98 -21.64 25.89 15.11
CA SER A 98 -22.82 26.24 14.31
C SER A 98 -22.47 26.60 12.86
N GLN A 99 -21.26 27.14 12.65
CA GLN A 99 -20.72 27.51 11.35
C GLN A 99 -19.33 26.92 11.13
N MET A 100 -19.18 26.21 10.03
CA MET A 100 -17.92 25.62 9.58
C MET A 100 -17.32 26.47 8.48
N GLN A 101 -16.11 26.97 8.67
CA GLN A 101 -15.41 27.74 7.65
C GLN A 101 -14.57 26.82 6.77
N HIS A 102 -14.94 26.68 5.50
CA HIS A 102 -14.19 25.89 4.52
C HIS A 102 -12.75 26.42 4.36
N ARG A 103 -11.79 25.49 4.33
CA ARG A 103 -10.35 25.78 4.24
C ARG A 103 -9.74 25.31 2.93
N GLY A 104 -10.31 24.28 2.32
CA GLY A 104 -9.85 23.79 1.03
C GLY A 104 -10.46 22.46 0.67
N THR A 105 -10.31 22.12 -0.60
CA THR A 105 -10.63 20.83 -1.16
C THR A 105 -9.39 20.30 -1.86
N GLU A 106 -9.15 19.01 -1.68
CA GLU A 106 -8.14 18.22 -2.35
C GLU A 106 -8.78 17.50 -3.54
N GLN A 107 -8.10 17.56 -4.68
CA GLN A 107 -8.31 16.63 -5.78
C GLN A 107 -7.16 15.63 -5.82
N VAL A 108 -7.50 14.37 -6.08
CA VAL A 108 -6.54 13.26 -6.11
C VAL A 108 -6.49 12.69 -7.53
N PHE A 109 -5.29 12.32 -7.99
CA PHE A 109 -5.14 11.55 -9.21
C PHE A 109 -5.50 10.09 -8.92
N ASP A 110 -6.80 9.78 -9.03
CA ASP A 110 -7.39 8.55 -8.52
C ASP A 110 -6.96 7.27 -9.27
N MET A 111 -7.29 6.11 -8.73
CA MET A 111 -6.95 4.81 -9.33
C MET A 111 -7.53 4.66 -10.74
N LYS A 112 -8.70 5.25 -11.01
CA LYS A 112 -9.36 5.20 -12.32
C LYS A 112 -8.56 5.99 -13.36
N ALA A 113 -8.12 7.20 -13.01
CA ALA A 113 -7.27 8.05 -13.83
C ALA A 113 -5.91 7.38 -14.09
N ILE A 114 -5.28 6.78 -13.08
CA ILE A 114 -4.04 6.00 -13.25
C ILE A 114 -4.24 4.89 -14.28
N LYS A 115 -5.25 4.04 -14.12
CA LYS A 115 -5.54 2.94 -15.06
C LYS A 115 -5.86 3.43 -16.47
N ALA A 116 -6.60 4.53 -16.59
CA ALA A 116 -7.02 5.06 -17.88
C ALA A 116 -5.89 5.74 -18.66
N HIS A 117 -4.94 6.37 -17.95
CA HIS A 117 -4.01 7.30 -18.56
C HIS A 117 -2.55 6.83 -18.51
N TYR A 118 -2.09 6.25 -17.40
CA TYR A 118 -0.67 5.92 -17.23
C TYR A 118 -0.19 4.83 -18.21
N ASP A 119 -0.86 3.68 -18.22
CA ASP A 119 -0.54 2.57 -19.13
C ASP A 119 -0.71 2.99 -20.60
N ALA A 120 -1.70 3.84 -20.82
CA ALA A 120 -2.11 4.33 -22.11
C ALA A 120 -1.18 5.41 -22.69
N LEU A 121 -0.32 6.04 -21.87
CA LEU A 121 0.80 6.86 -22.34
C LEU A 121 2.00 6.00 -22.75
N GLY A 122 2.20 4.86 -22.08
CA GLY A 122 3.31 3.95 -22.37
C GLY A 122 3.30 3.41 -23.80
N SER A 123 2.13 3.11 -24.36
CA SER A 123 2.01 2.63 -25.73
C SER A 123 2.58 3.59 -26.77
N PHE A 124 2.58 4.90 -26.51
CA PHE A 124 3.11 5.92 -27.44
C PHE A 124 4.61 6.16 -27.30
N LEU A 125 5.23 5.66 -26.23
CA LEU A 125 6.67 5.79 -25.97
C LEU A 125 7.48 4.64 -26.56
N HIS A 126 6.83 3.54 -26.92
CA HIS A 126 7.47 2.39 -27.54
C HIS A 126 7.38 2.47 -29.07
N THR A 127 8.38 1.91 -29.74
CA THR A 127 8.28 1.64 -31.18
C THR A 127 7.16 0.62 -31.39
N PRO A 128 6.21 0.86 -32.31
CA PRO A 128 5.14 -0.08 -32.63
C PRO A 128 5.70 -1.45 -33.02
N THR A 129 4.98 -2.51 -32.68
CA THR A 129 5.31 -3.87 -33.15
C THR A 129 4.98 -4.02 -34.64
N LEU A 130 5.60 -4.99 -35.32
CA LEU A 130 5.31 -5.29 -36.74
C LEU A 130 3.81 -5.49 -36.97
N LYS A 131 3.15 -6.26 -36.09
CA LYS A 131 1.69 -6.48 -36.15
C LYS A 131 0.88 -5.19 -36.06
N GLN A 132 1.28 -4.25 -35.20
CA GLN A 132 0.57 -2.96 -35.07
C GLN A 132 0.74 -2.07 -36.30
N LEU A 133 1.93 -2.09 -36.91
CA LEU A 133 2.18 -1.36 -38.16
C LEU A 133 1.34 -1.92 -39.31
N GLU A 134 1.19 -3.25 -39.38
CA GLU A 134 0.37 -3.93 -40.37
C GLU A 134 -1.14 -3.67 -40.18
N GLU A 135 -1.63 -3.65 -38.93
CA GLU A 135 -3.06 -3.50 -38.61
C GLU A 135 -3.54 -2.04 -38.53
N GLN A 136 -2.73 -1.13 -38.01
CA GLN A 136 -3.16 0.22 -37.59
C GLN A 136 -2.32 1.35 -38.22
N GLY A 137 -1.20 1.03 -38.87
CA GLY A 137 -0.28 2.02 -39.41
C GLY A 137 0.50 2.77 -38.32
N ASP A 138 0.93 3.99 -38.64
CA ASP A 138 1.70 4.85 -37.71
C ASP A 138 0.85 5.37 -36.54
N ALA A 139 1.52 5.79 -35.47
CA ALA A 139 0.86 6.29 -34.26
C ALA A 139 -0.04 7.51 -34.52
N ASP A 140 -1.27 7.45 -34.01
CA ASP A 140 -2.24 8.56 -34.10
C ASP A 140 -1.88 9.68 -33.10
N PHE A 141 -1.12 10.65 -33.59
CA PHE A 141 -0.66 11.80 -32.83
C PHE A 141 -1.80 12.74 -32.38
N SER A 142 -2.93 12.78 -33.08
CA SER A 142 -4.11 13.57 -32.68
C SER A 142 -4.76 12.98 -31.42
N LYS A 143 -4.89 11.65 -31.37
CA LYS A 143 -5.33 10.94 -30.15
C LYS A 143 -4.35 11.15 -29.00
N LEU A 144 -3.04 11.14 -29.27
CA LEU A 144 -2.03 11.41 -28.25
C LEU A 144 -2.17 12.82 -27.68
N GLN A 145 -2.28 13.84 -28.54
CA GLN A 145 -2.48 15.22 -28.12
C GLN A 145 -3.73 15.38 -27.24
N THR A 146 -4.89 14.91 -27.71
CA THR A 146 -6.15 14.98 -26.95
C THR A 146 -6.03 14.31 -25.58
N ARG A 147 -5.26 13.22 -25.50
CA ARG A 147 -5.00 12.52 -24.23
C ARG A 147 -4.08 13.32 -23.33
N CYS A 148 -3.01 13.89 -23.86
CA CYS A 148 -2.10 14.75 -23.11
C CYS A 148 -2.85 15.94 -22.47
N GLU A 149 -3.73 16.60 -23.24
CA GLU A 149 -4.57 17.71 -22.75
C GLU A 149 -5.44 17.28 -21.57
N LYS A 150 -6.15 16.15 -21.67
CA LYS A 150 -6.97 15.62 -20.57
C LYS A 150 -6.16 15.32 -19.31
N ILE A 151 -4.94 14.79 -19.47
CA ILE A 151 -4.07 14.47 -18.33
C ILE A 151 -3.53 15.76 -17.69
N ILE A 152 -3.22 16.78 -18.51
CA ILE A 152 -2.84 18.10 -18.03
C ILE A 152 -3.95 18.67 -17.15
N ASP A 153 -5.21 18.67 -17.61
CA ASP A 153 -6.34 19.20 -16.84
C ASP A 153 -6.50 18.50 -15.48
N LEU A 154 -6.39 17.17 -15.46
CA LEU A 154 -6.45 16.37 -14.23
C LEU A 154 -5.30 16.72 -13.28
N LEU A 155 -4.07 16.80 -13.79
CA LEU A 155 -2.89 17.12 -12.98
C LEU A 155 -2.92 18.56 -12.47
N GLU A 156 -3.43 19.51 -13.25
CA GLU A 156 -3.64 20.89 -12.80
C GLU A 156 -4.62 20.96 -11.63
N GLY A 157 -5.74 20.24 -11.73
CA GLY A 157 -6.72 20.13 -10.66
C GLY A 157 -6.09 19.57 -9.37
N VAL A 158 -5.32 18.50 -9.50
CA VAL A 158 -4.58 17.90 -8.37
C VAL A 158 -3.55 18.90 -7.80
N LEU A 159 -2.71 19.52 -8.62
CA LEU A 159 -1.59 20.36 -8.18
C LEU A 159 -1.99 21.75 -7.69
N SER A 160 -3.18 22.24 -8.08
CA SER A 160 -3.79 23.49 -7.63
C SER A 160 -4.56 23.35 -6.31
N SER A 161 -4.74 22.13 -5.81
CA SER A 161 -5.39 21.87 -4.52
C SER A 161 -4.68 22.62 -3.39
N ARG A 162 -5.44 23.44 -2.64
CA ARG A 162 -4.95 24.27 -1.52
C ARG A 162 -4.58 23.44 -0.30
N VAL A 163 -5.23 22.30 -0.17
CA VAL A 163 -4.98 21.27 0.84
C VAL A 163 -4.72 19.98 0.09
N PHE A 164 -3.76 19.19 0.56
CA PHE A 164 -3.36 17.95 -0.10
C PHE A 164 -2.66 17.04 0.90
N ASN A 165 -2.72 15.73 0.67
CA ASN A 165 -2.07 14.69 1.46
C ASN A 165 -2.37 14.78 2.96
N ILE A 166 -3.57 15.22 3.33
CA ILE A 166 -4.01 15.27 4.72
C ILE A 166 -4.52 13.88 5.09
N THR A 167 -3.78 13.19 5.94
CA THR A 167 -4.14 11.85 6.43
C THR A 167 -4.62 11.93 7.87
N LEU A 168 -5.94 11.95 8.06
CA LEU A 168 -6.55 11.81 9.38
C LEU A 168 -6.90 10.34 9.61
N GLY A 169 -6.63 9.85 10.81
CA GLY A 169 -6.88 8.46 11.15
C GLY A 169 -6.87 8.24 12.66
N ILE A 170 -7.48 7.14 13.08
CA ILE A 170 -7.31 6.61 14.42
C ILE A 170 -6.16 5.62 14.34
N PHE A 171 -5.18 5.76 15.22
CA PHE A 171 -3.99 4.94 15.20
C PHE A 171 -3.80 4.28 16.56
N SER A 172 -3.30 3.05 16.53
CA SER A 172 -2.82 2.35 17.70
C SER A 172 -1.34 2.00 17.51
N ASN A 173 -0.58 2.00 18.60
CA ASN A 173 0.83 1.71 18.58
C ASN A 173 1.20 0.77 19.73
N ILE A 174 2.15 -0.12 19.48
CA ILE A 174 2.79 -0.97 20.49
C ILE A 174 4.29 -1.09 20.20
N GLU A 175 5.07 -1.48 21.19
CA GLU A 175 6.40 -2.05 20.93
C GLU A 175 6.22 -3.50 20.45
N CYS A 176 7.03 -3.90 19.46
CA CYS A 176 6.98 -5.26 18.94
C CYS A 176 7.22 -6.28 20.06
N MET A 177 6.28 -7.20 20.24
CA MET A 177 6.32 -8.26 21.27
C MET A 177 7.36 -9.36 20.97
N ASN A 178 8.02 -9.32 19.79
CA ASN A 178 9.19 -10.16 19.54
C ASN A 178 10.38 -9.66 20.38
N PRO A 179 10.93 -10.47 21.31
CA PRO A 179 12.03 -10.08 22.18
C PRO A 179 13.27 -9.56 21.46
N ASP A 180 13.53 -10.02 20.23
CA ASP A 180 14.72 -9.66 19.45
C ASP A 180 14.53 -8.37 18.61
N CYS A 181 13.35 -7.74 18.65
CA CYS A 181 13.00 -6.60 17.80
C CYS A 181 12.79 -5.30 18.58
N GLY A 182 11.77 -5.24 19.45
CA GLY A 182 11.43 -4.05 20.24
C GLY A 182 11.03 -2.78 19.46
N LYS A 183 10.93 -2.82 18.12
CA LYS A 183 10.56 -1.66 17.31
C LYS A 183 9.09 -1.26 17.54
N THR A 184 8.82 0.04 17.54
CA THR A 184 7.44 0.55 17.58
C THR A 184 6.71 0.23 16.30
N ILE A 185 5.56 -0.41 16.45
CA ILE A 185 4.61 -0.71 15.38
C ILE A 185 3.48 0.30 15.48
N ARG A 186 3.19 0.98 14.38
CA ARG A 186 2.05 1.89 14.23
C ARG A 186 1.07 1.31 13.25
N ARG A 187 -0.21 1.26 13.60
CA ARG A 187 -1.27 0.80 12.70
C ARG A 187 -2.48 1.72 12.74
N ARG A 188 -2.99 2.05 11.56
CA ARG A 188 -4.30 2.68 11.38
C ARG A 188 -5.40 1.67 11.68
N ILE A 189 -6.36 2.09 12.49
CA ILE A 189 -7.55 1.33 12.78
C ILE A 189 -8.57 1.60 11.68
N GLN A 190 -8.96 0.55 10.94
CA GLN A 190 -9.93 0.69 9.87
C GLN A 190 -11.31 1.02 10.44
N ARG A 191 -11.98 2.02 9.86
CA ARG A 191 -13.33 2.41 10.30
C ARG A 191 -14.29 1.25 10.09
N GLY A 192 -15.01 0.87 11.15
CA GLY A 192 -16.01 -0.20 11.10
C GLY A 192 -15.45 -1.62 11.06
N ALA A 193 -14.13 -1.79 11.23
CA ALA A 193 -13.52 -3.11 11.38
C ALA A 193 -13.45 -3.51 12.86
N ASP A 194 -14.04 -4.66 13.19
CA ASP A 194 -13.93 -5.27 14.52
C ASP A 194 -12.52 -5.83 14.78
N VAL A 195 -11.88 -6.29 13.71
CA VAL A 195 -10.53 -6.87 13.72
C VAL A 195 -9.69 -6.28 12.59
N THR A 196 -8.50 -5.77 12.93
CA THR A 196 -7.51 -5.27 11.97
C THR A 196 -6.21 -6.08 12.09
N LYS A 197 -5.65 -6.54 10.97
CA LYS A 197 -4.33 -7.20 10.98
C LYS A 197 -3.20 -6.18 10.95
N ALA A 198 -2.12 -6.49 11.66
CA ALA A 198 -0.90 -5.71 11.67
C ALA A 198 0.34 -6.61 11.60
N GLU A 199 1.44 -6.05 11.10
CA GLU A 199 2.73 -6.73 10.99
C GLU A 199 3.82 -5.74 11.38
N CYS A 200 4.84 -6.22 12.11
CA CYS A 200 6.08 -5.48 12.33
C CYS A 200 6.88 -5.45 11.03
N PHE A 201 7.12 -4.27 10.44
CA PHE A 201 7.89 -4.15 9.20
C PHE A 201 9.37 -4.53 9.34
N GLU A 202 9.90 -4.64 10.56
CA GLU A 202 11.31 -5.00 10.81
C GLU A 202 11.51 -6.53 10.85
N CYS A 203 10.71 -7.24 11.66
CA CYS A 203 10.90 -8.68 11.89
C CYS A 203 9.77 -9.56 11.35
N GLY A 204 8.70 -8.95 10.81
CA GLY A 204 7.56 -9.67 10.24
C GLY A 204 6.61 -10.31 11.24
N PHE A 205 6.73 -10.00 12.54
CA PHE A 205 5.85 -10.52 13.58
C PHE A 205 4.42 -9.96 13.42
N THR A 206 3.41 -10.81 13.49
CA THR A 206 2.03 -10.49 13.11
C THR A 206 1.08 -10.39 14.30
N TYR A 207 0.05 -9.56 14.16
CA TYR A 207 -0.92 -9.26 15.21
C TYR A 207 -2.34 -9.14 14.66
N GLU A 208 -3.30 -9.42 15.52
CA GLU A 208 -4.69 -8.98 15.38
C GLU A 208 -4.98 -7.87 16.38
N ILE A 209 -5.63 -6.82 15.91
CA ILE A 209 -6.06 -5.68 16.70
C ILE A 209 -7.57 -5.74 16.80
N GLN A 210 -8.10 -5.92 18.01
CA GLN A 210 -9.53 -5.87 18.29
C GLN A 210 -9.91 -4.48 18.78
N THR A 211 -10.92 -3.88 18.18
CA THR A 211 -11.44 -2.57 18.55
C THR A 211 -12.55 -2.74 19.59
N GLY A 212 -12.24 -2.43 20.86
CA GLY A 212 -13.26 -2.40 21.91
C GLY A 212 -14.16 -1.17 21.75
N GLY A 213 -15.45 -1.30 22.08
CA GLY A 213 -16.49 -0.27 21.95
C GLY A 213 -16.28 1.05 22.73
N GLN A 214 -15.09 1.28 23.31
CA GLN A 214 -14.71 2.51 24.00
C GLN A 214 -13.37 3.10 23.50
N GLY A 215 -12.94 2.76 22.28
CA GLY A 215 -11.71 3.30 21.71
C GLY A 215 -10.41 2.67 22.24
N GLN A 216 -10.52 1.64 23.08
CA GLN A 216 -9.39 0.79 23.43
C GLN A 216 -9.15 -0.24 22.32
N CYS A 217 -7.89 -0.34 21.88
CA CYS A 217 -7.44 -1.37 20.94
C CYS A 217 -6.67 -2.44 21.71
N ILE A 218 -7.05 -3.71 21.54
CA ILE A 218 -6.35 -4.85 22.13
C ILE A 218 -5.51 -5.49 21.03
N TRP A 219 -4.18 -5.48 21.20
CA TRP A 219 -3.26 -6.18 20.31
C TRP A 219 -3.05 -7.61 20.81
N ARG A 220 -3.25 -8.59 19.93
CA ARG A 220 -2.95 -10.00 20.19
C ARG A 220 -1.95 -10.50 19.15
N PRO A 221 -0.81 -11.09 19.57
CA PRO A 221 0.10 -11.70 18.61
C PRO A 221 -0.56 -12.93 17.98
N ILE A 222 -0.36 -13.12 16.68
CA ILE A 222 -0.78 -14.34 15.99
C ILE A 222 0.34 -15.35 16.18
N LEU A 223 0.06 -16.40 16.97
CA LEU A 223 1.00 -17.45 17.31
C LEU A 223 0.38 -18.80 17.02
N GLU A 224 1.16 -19.69 16.45
CA GLU A 224 0.84 -21.08 16.23
C GLU A 224 1.44 -21.92 17.36
N GLU A 225 0.64 -22.85 17.88
CA GLU A 225 1.04 -23.75 18.95
C GLU A 225 1.58 -25.05 18.34
N VAL A 226 2.89 -25.27 18.48
CA VAL A 226 3.58 -26.48 18.01
C VAL A 226 3.99 -27.31 19.22
N PRO A 227 3.42 -28.52 19.43
CA PRO A 227 3.78 -29.35 20.56
C PRO A 227 5.22 -29.85 20.46
N CYS A 228 5.88 -30.05 21.60
CA CYS A 228 7.19 -30.66 21.65
C CYS A 228 7.13 -32.10 21.11
N PRO A 229 7.99 -32.48 20.15
CA PRO A 229 7.98 -33.86 19.62
C PRO A 229 8.47 -34.94 20.60
N SER A 230 9.05 -34.57 21.74
CA SER A 230 9.53 -35.55 22.73
C SER A 230 8.35 -36.29 23.38
N PRO A 231 8.36 -37.64 23.45
CA PRO A 231 7.21 -38.46 23.89
C PRO A 231 6.64 -38.12 25.27
N GLU A 232 7.46 -37.62 26.20
CA GLU A 232 7.06 -37.34 27.58
C GLU A 232 7.01 -35.83 27.90
N CYS A 233 7.14 -34.97 26.88
CA CYS A 233 7.20 -33.52 27.07
C CYS A 233 5.89 -32.86 26.67
N THR A 234 5.19 -32.25 27.62
CA THR A 234 3.93 -31.51 27.39
C THR A 234 4.14 -30.05 26.98
N GLN A 235 5.40 -29.61 26.83
CA GLN A 235 5.71 -28.24 26.45
C GLN A 235 5.24 -27.94 25.02
N VAL A 236 4.76 -26.72 24.81
CA VAL A 236 4.33 -26.21 23.51
C VAL A 236 5.21 -25.01 23.12
N PHE A 237 5.65 -24.99 21.87
CA PHE A 237 6.28 -23.83 21.25
C PHE A 237 5.19 -22.90 20.72
N ARG A 238 5.30 -21.60 21.00
CA ARG A 238 4.44 -20.58 20.42
C ARG A 238 5.25 -19.81 19.40
N LEU A 239 5.01 -20.08 18.13
CA LEU A 239 5.81 -19.57 17.02
C LEU A 239 4.96 -18.62 16.19
N ALA A 240 5.52 -17.50 15.76
CA ALA A 240 4.85 -16.72 14.72
C ALA A 240 4.80 -17.53 13.40
N PRO A 241 3.80 -17.35 12.54
CA PRO A 241 3.69 -18.09 11.28
C PRO A 241 4.96 -18.05 10.41
N LYS A 242 5.67 -16.91 10.38
CA LYS A 242 6.94 -16.77 9.65
C LYS A 242 8.12 -17.54 10.27
N GLU A 243 8.04 -17.89 11.55
CA GLU A 243 9.04 -18.72 12.23
C GLU A 243 8.86 -20.20 11.94
N ILE A 244 7.69 -20.62 11.44
CA ILE A 244 7.45 -21.98 10.93
C ILE A 244 8.01 -22.08 9.51
N ALA A 245 9.35 -22.06 9.44
CA ALA A 245 10.09 -22.18 8.19
C ALA A 245 10.96 -23.44 8.21
N PRO A 246 11.17 -24.09 7.04
CA PRO A 246 12.14 -25.18 6.92
C PRO A 246 13.50 -24.78 7.48
N ASP A 247 14.17 -25.73 8.11
CA ASP A 247 15.49 -25.60 8.74
C ASP A 247 15.55 -24.73 10.00
N ARG A 248 14.41 -24.16 10.44
CA ARG A 248 14.33 -23.48 11.73
C ARG A 248 14.60 -24.47 12.85
N ARG A 249 15.62 -24.17 13.67
CA ARG A 249 15.96 -24.96 14.86
C ARG A 249 15.21 -24.44 16.08
N LEU A 250 14.62 -25.37 16.83
CA LEU A 250 13.92 -25.14 18.08
C LEU A 250 14.63 -25.87 19.21
N HIS A 251 14.68 -25.25 20.38
CA HIS A 251 15.21 -25.87 21.59
C HIS A 251 14.14 -25.87 22.67
N CYS A 252 13.77 -27.05 23.16
CA CYS A 252 12.86 -27.16 24.29
C CYS A 252 13.64 -26.98 25.59
N HIS A 253 13.30 -25.97 26.37
CA HIS A 253 13.92 -25.71 27.68
C HIS A 253 13.50 -26.71 28.77
N ALA A 254 12.37 -27.41 28.58
CA ALA A 254 11.86 -28.37 29.55
C ALA A 254 12.55 -29.75 29.44
N CYS A 255 12.64 -30.31 28.22
CA CYS A 255 13.27 -31.62 28.00
C CYS A 255 14.72 -31.54 27.46
N GLY A 256 15.22 -30.34 27.15
CA GLY A 256 16.53 -30.15 26.52
C GLY A 256 16.60 -30.56 25.04
N GLY A 257 15.49 -31.02 24.45
CA GLY A 257 15.41 -31.46 23.07
C GLY A 257 15.80 -30.38 22.06
N ARG A 258 16.41 -30.80 20.94
CA ARG A 258 16.76 -29.95 19.81
C ARG A 258 16.04 -30.47 18.58
N PHE A 259 15.18 -29.64 18.00
CA PHE A 259 14.32 -30.00 16.88
C PHE A 259 14.60 -29.08 15.71
N GLN A 260 14.24 -29.53 14.51
CA GLN A 260 14.30 -28.76 13.29
C GLN A 260 12.96 -28.88 12.58
N ILE A 261 12.39 -27.76 12.15
CA ILE A 261 11.19 -27.75 11.32
C ILE A 261 11.59 -28.21 9.92
N GLY A 262 10.86 -29.18 9.38
CA GLY A 262 11.05 -29.70 8.03
C GLY A 262 9.71 -29.87 7.32
N LEU A 263 9.75 -29.93 5.99
CA LEU A 263 8.58 -30.28 5.18
C LEU A 263 8.51 -31.80 5.07
N ALA A 264 7.33 -32.36 5.31
CA ALA A 264 7.06 -33.78 5.15
C ALA A 264 5.80 -33.99 4.29
N LEU A 265 5.83 -35.04 3.47
CA LEU A 265 4.69 -35.53 2.72
C LEU A 265 4.23 -36.83 3.39
N PHE A 266 2.95 -36.95 3.71
CA PHE A 266 2.36 -38.16 4.28
C PHE A 266 1.32 -38.72 3.33
N ASP A 267 1.25 -40.05 3.23
CA ASP A 267 0.13 -40.73 2.59
C ASP A 267 -1.10 -40.62 3.51
N THR A 268 -2.24 -40.22 2.95
CA THR A 268 -3.50 -40.04 3.69
C THR A 268 -4.44 -41.24 3.55
N ALA A 269 -4.02 -42.33 2.90
CA ALA A 269 -4.79 -43.57 2.91
C ALA A 269 -4.88 -44.12 4.33
N GLU A 270 -6.09 -44.17 4.90
CA GLU A 270 -6.34 -44.81 6.19
C GLU A 270 -5.88 -46.27 6.14
N PRO A 271 -5.14 -46.77 7.15
CA PRO A 271 -4.85 -48.20 7.21
C PRO A 271 -6.17 -48.95 7.43
N GLU A 272 -6.58 -49.76 6.46
CA GLU A 272 -7.67 -50.71 6.62
C GLU A 272 -7.40 -51.54 7.88
N SER A 273 -8.31 -51.42 8.85
CA SER A 273 -8.33 -52.24 10.06
C SER A 273 -8.32 -53.71 9.65
N THR A 274 -7.16 -54.34 9.74
CA THR A 274 -7.04 -55.77 9.53
C THR A 274 -7.69 -56.42 10.74
N ASN A 275 -8.97 -56.79 10.58
CA ASN A 275 -9.64 -57.73 11.47
C ASN A 275 -8.83 -59.03 11.43
N ILE A 276 -8.04 -59.27 12.46
CA ILE A 276 -7.49 -60.59 12.75
C ILE A 276 -8.66 -61.37 13.37
N GLU A 277 -9.41 -62.08 12.54
CA GLU A 277 -10.28 -63.16 13.00
C GLU A 277 -9.40 -64.37 13.38
N ASN A 278 -9.79 -65.01 14.50
CA ASN A 278 -9.13 -66.13 15.18
C ASN A 278 -8.82 -67.35 14.29
#